data_AF-A0A1T4XZL7-F1
#
_entry.id   AF-A0A1T4XZL7-F1
#
_cell.length_a   1.000
_cell.length_b   1.000
_cell.length_c   1.000
_cell.angle_alpha   90.00
_cell.angle_beta   90.00
_cell.angle_gamma   90.00
#
_symmetry.space_group_name_H-M   'P 1'
#
loop_
_entity.id
_entity.type
_entity.pdbx_description
1 polymer ?
#
loop_
_entity_poly.entity_id
_entity_poly.type
_entity_poly.pdbx_seq_one_letter_code
_entity_poly.pdbx_strand_id
1 'polypeptide(L)'
;MNEHISHLLMVDKETEEAILQKMREFQGVATTLESALGALVVGQYFGWRVLKLLHTPATYRRYEKVLGIKFQDVCPEITEMGRKKSIGYAITEKLGSFWAVIMGRKKVPNKGNLANEDEVKRIAEAFEGPSK
;
A
#
# COMPACT_ATOMS: atom_id res chain seq x y z
N MET A 1 3.63 -3.55 -20.57
CA MET A 1 2.39 -3.00 -21.16
C MET A 1 2.01 -1.83 -20.26
N ASN A 2 2.22 -0.60 -20.72
CA ASN A 2 1.85 0.58 -19.92
C ASN A 2 0.33 0.64 -19.88
N GLU A 3 -0.28 0.20 -18.80
CA GLU A 3 -1.71 0.43 -18.59
C GLU A 3 -1.91 1.93 -18.38
N HIS A 4 -2.53 2.56 -19.38
CA HIS A 4 -2.96 3.93 -19.28
C HIS A 4 -4.06 3.99 -18.22
N ILE A 5 -3.74 4.49 -17.03
CA ILE A 5 -4.72 4.66 -15.95
C ILE A 5 -5.72 5.73 -16.41
N SER A 6 -6.90 5.32 -16.87
CA SER A 6 -7.98 6.22 -17.29
C SER A 6 -8.89 6.61 -16.13
N HIS A 7 -8.88 5.82 -15.05
CA HIS A 7 -9.68 6.04 -13.84
C HIS A 7 -8.83 5.91 -12.59
N LEU A 8 -9.11 6.77 -11.60
CA LEU A 8 -8.39 6.77 -10.32
C LEU A 8 -8.65 5.52 -9.49
N LEU A 9 -9.86 4.94 -9.59
CA LEU A 9 -10.27 3.74 -8.90
C LEU A 9 -10.81 2.75 -9.94
N MET A 10 -10.27 1.53 -9.90
CA MET A 10 -10.73 0.40 -10.71
C MET A 10 -11.31 -0.64 -9.76
N VAL A 11 -12.54 -0.38 -9.30
CA VAL A 11 -13.32 -1.32 -8.49
C VAL A 11 -14.56 -1.74 -9.27
N ASP A 12 -15.00 -2.98 -9.09
CA ASP A 12 -16.28 -3.40 -9.66
C ASP A 12 -17.44 -2.70 -8.95
N LYS A 13 -18.62 -2.74 -9.59
CA LYS A 13 -19.82 -2.06 -9.12
C LYS A 13 -20.30 -2.56 -7.75
N GLU A 14 -20.18 -3.87 -7.48
CA GLU A 14 -20.62 -4.45 -6.21
C GLU A 14 -19.74 -3.96 -5.06
N THR A 15 -18.42 -3.95 -5.27
CA THR A 15 -17.44 -3.39 -4.35
C THR A 15 -17.68 -1.90 -4.12
N GLU A 16 -17.95 -1.13 -5.17
CA GLU A 16 -18.27 0.30 -5.06
C GLU A 16 -19.53 0.55 -4.23
N GLU A 17 -20.61 -0.18 -4.50
CA GLU A 17 -21.87 -0.09 -3.75
C GLU A 17 -21.68 -0.45 -2.27
N ALA A 18 -20.89 -1.48 -1.98
CA ALA A 18 -20.54 -1.88 -0.62
C ALA A 18 -19.76 -0.79 0.13
N ILE A 19 -18.76 -0.17 -0.52
CA ILE A 19 -17.99 0.95 0.05
C ILE A 19 -18.92 2.15 0.33
N LEU A 20 -19.77 2.51 -0.64
CA LEU A 20 -20.72 3.62 -0.49
C LEU A 20 -21.71 3.37 0.66
N GLN A 21 -22.17 2.14 0.85
CA GLN A 21 -23.01 1.78 1.99
C GLN A 21 -22.25 1.97 3.31
N LYS A 22 -21.00 1.50 3.40
CA LYS A 22 -20.17 1.70 4.59
C LYS A 22 -19.90 3.16 4.89
N MET A 23 -19.71 3.99 3.87
CA MET A 23 -19.56 5.43 4.02
C MET A 23 -20.82 6.09 4.60
N ARG A 24 -22.02 5.73 4.11
CA ARG A 24 -23.30 6.26 4.62
C ARG A 24 -23.55 5.87 6.07
N GLU A 25 -23.16 4.66 6.46
CA GLU A 25 -23.34 4.12 7.80
C GLU A 25 -22.22 4.51 8.78
N PHE A 26 -21.11 5.07 8.29
CA PHE A 26 -19.92 5.27 9.10
C PHE A 26 -20.19 6.23 10.26
N GLN A 27 -19.91 5.75 11.47
CA GLN A 27 -19.91 6.55 12.70
C GLN A 27 -18.52 6.52 13.33
N GLY A 28 -17.94 7.69 13.55
CA GLY A 28 -16.60 7.84 14.13
C GLY A 28 -15.92 9.12 13.67
N VAL A 29 -14.59 9.14 13.80
CA VAL A 29 -13.78 10.31 13.40
C VAL A 29 -13.69 10.36 11.87
N ALA A 30 -14.18 11.44 11.25
CA ALA A 30 -14.21 11.61 9.80
C ALA A 30 -12.83 11.45 9.12
N THR A 31 -11.76 11.89 9.78
CA THR A 31 -10.38 11.72 9.28
C THR A 31 -9.96 10.25 9.15
N THR A 32 -10.60 9.34 9.91
CA THR A 32 -10.39 7.89 9.74
C THR A 32 -10.98 7.41 8.42
N LEU A 33 -12.18 7.88 8.06
CA LEU A 33 -12.83 7.55 6.80
C LEU A 33 -12.04 8.12 5.61
N GLU A 34 -11.65 9.39 5.69
CA GLU A 34 -10.78 10.05 4.71
C GLU A 34 -9.49 9.24 4.49
N SER A 35 -8.80 8.86 5.57
CA SER A 35 -7.58 8.08 5.49
C SER A 35 -7.81 6.70 4.87
N ALA A 36 -8.93 6.05 5.16
CA ALA A 36 -9.26 4.74 4.58
C ALA A 36 -9.51 4.84 3.07
N LEU A 37 -10.30 5.84 2.64
CA LEU A 37 -10.53 6.12 1.22
C LEU A 37 -9.23 6.48 0.49
N GLY A 38 -8.39 7.31 1.12
CA GLY A 38 -7.04 7.61 0.62
C GLY A 38 -6.18 6.37 0.49
N ALA A 39 -6.22 5.45 1.46
CA ALA A 39 -5.51 4.18 1.38
C ALA A 39 -6.01 3.29 0.23
N LEU A 40 -7.31 3.29 -0.08
CA LEU A 40 -7.84 2.58 -1.25
C LEU A 40 -7.26 3.15 -2.56
N VAL A 41 -7.30 4.48 -2.73
CA VAL A 41 -6.75 5.16 -3.91
C VAL A 41 -5.25 4.88 -4.07
N VAL A 42 -4.49 5.03 -2.98
CA VAL A 42 -3.04 4.74 -2.95
C VAL A 42 -2.79 3.26 -3.24
N GLY A 43 -3.64 2.37 -2.74
CA GLY A 43 -3.58 0.93 -2.99
C GLY A 43 -3.81 0.57 -4.45
N GLN A 44 -4.78 1.19 -5.12
CA GLN A 44 -5.02 1.01 -6.55
C GLN A 44 -3.80 1.48 -7.36
N TYR A 45 -3.23 2.62 -6.99
CA TYR A 45 -2.14 3.22 -7.75
C TYR A 45 -0.76 2.57 -7.52
N PHE A 46 -0.45 2.12 -6.30
CA PHE A 46 0.86 1.55 -5.94
C PHE A 46 0.83 0.05 -5.63
N GLY A 47 -0.33 -0.51 -5.29
CA GLY A 47 -0.52 -1.91 -4.87
C GLY A 47 -0.58 -2.10 -3.35
N TRP A 48 -1.25 -3.17 -2.91
CA TRP A 48 -1.48 -3.43 -1.48
C TRP A 48 -0.20 -3.75 -0.71
N ARG A 49 0.87 -4.24 -1.36
CA ARG A 49 2.15 -4.45 -0.68
C ARG A 49 2.75 -3.13 -0.20
N VAL A 50 2.59 -2.04 -0.96
CA VAL A 50 3.03 -0.71 -0.54
C VAL A 50 2.21 -0.24 0.66
N LEU A 51 0.89 -0.45 0.67
CA LEU A 51 0.05 -0.11 1.84
C LEU A 51 0.51 -0.81 3.12
N LYS A 52 0.91 -2.09 3.06
CA LYS A 52 1.43 -2.82 4.24
C LYS A 52 2.80 -2.32 4.72
N LEU A 53 3.53 -1.57 3.89
CA LEU A 53 4.77 -0.90 4.28
C LEU A 53 4.50 0.50 4.88
N LEU A 54 3.47 1.20 4.37
CA LEU A 54 3.04 2.53 4.82
C LEU A 54 2.38 2.48 6.21
N HIS A 55 1.56 1.46 6.45
CA HIS A 55 0.69 1.42 7.63
C HIS A 55 1.07 0.28 8.57
N THR A 56 0.82 0.50 9.87
CA THR A 56 0.88 -0.59 10.85
C THR A 56 -0.21 -1.63 10.53
N PRO A 57 -0.04 -2.91 10.92
CA PRO A 57 -1.08 -3.92 10.72
C PRO A 57 -2.43 -3.55 11.35
N ALA A 58 -2.42 -2.81 12.47
CA ALA A 58 -3.64 -2.34 13.12
C ALA A 58 -4.36 -1.28 12.29
N THR A 59 -3.63 -0.29 11.77
CA THR A 59 -4.17 0.76 10.90
C THR A 59 -4.70 0.18 9.59
N TYR A 60 -3.95 -0.71 8.95
CA TYR A 60 -4.35 -1.38 7.71
C TYR A 60 -5.69 -2.12 7.88
N ARG A 61 -5.82 -2.94 8.93
CA ARG A 61 -7.07 -3.65 9.24
C ARG A 61 -8.22 -2.73 9.62
N ARG A 62 -7.92 -1.60 10.28
CA ARG A 62 -8.93 -0.59 10.62
C ARG A 62 -9.51 0.00 9.33
N TYR A 63 -8.68 0.37 8.35
CA TYR A 63 -9.17 0.92 7.09
C TYR A 63 -9.98 -0.09 6.28
N GLU A 64 -9.55 -1.35 6.22
CA GLU A 64 -10.36 -2.43 5.62
C GLU A 64 -11.74 -2.53 6.28
N LYS A 65 -11.81 -2.49 7.62
CA LYS A 65 -13.08 -2.54 8.36
C LYS A 65 -13.97 -1.32 8.08
N VAL A 66 -13.37 -0.13 7.96
CA VAL A 66 -14.09 1.11 7.65
C VAL A 66 -14.75 1.05 6.29
N LEU A 67 -14.07 0.50 5.29
CA LEU A 67 -14.57 0.42 3.92
C LEU A 67 -15.35 -0.88 3.61
N GLY A 68 -15.28 -1.88 4.49
CA GLY A 68 -15.94 -3.17 4.29
C GLY A 68 -15.32 -4.04 3.20
N ILE A 69 -14.03 -3.85 2.90
CA ILE A 69 -13.31 -4.54 1.82
C ILE A 69 -11.99 -5.13 2.34
N LYS A 70 -11.36 -5.95 1.50
CA LYS A 70 -9.95 -6.33 1.64
C LYS A 70 -9.13 -5.68 0.55
N PHE A 71 -8.10 -4.93 0.92
CA PHE A 71 -7.24 -4.28 -0.07
C PHE A 71 -6.54 -5.31 -0.96
N GLN A 72 -6.31 -6.54 -0.47
CA GLN A 72 -5.70 -7.61 -1.28
C GLN A 72 -6.62 -8.13 -2.38
N ASP A 73 -7.94 -7.95 -2.23
CA ASP A 73 -8.94 -8.45 -3.17
C ASP A 73 -9.27 -7.39 -4.23
N VAL A 74 -9.15 -6.11 -3.87
CA VAL A 74 -9.52 -5.00 -4.76
C VAL A 74 -8.33 -4.28 -5.37
N CYS A 75 -7.16 -4.28 -4.73
CA CYS A 75 -5.96 -3.61 -5.24
C CYS A 75 -4.98 -4.63 -5.85
N PRO A 76 -4.20 -4.24 -6.88
CA PRO A 76 -3.09 -5.05 -7.36
C PRO A 76 -2.08 -5.37 -6.25
N GLU A 77 -1.36 -6.48 -6.37
CA GLU A 77 -0.30 -6.81 -5.41
C GLU A 77 0.80 -5.74 -5.36
N ILE A 78 1.24 -5.32 -6.54
CA ILE A 78 2.19 -4.25 -6.76
C ILE A 78 1.97 -3.71 -8.19
N THR A 79 2.04 -2.40 -8.37
CA THR A 79 1.99 -1.76 -9.70
C THR A 79 3.36 -1.35 -10.18
N GLU A 80 3.51 -0.95 -11.44
CA GLU A 80 4.75 -0.34 -11.95
C GLU A 80 5.15 0.89 -11.12
N MET A 81 4.18 1.75 -10.76
CA MET A 81 4.44 2.92 -9.93
C MET A 81 4.86 2.54 -8.52
N GLY A 82 4.28 1.47 -7.95
CA GLY A 82 4.72 0.89 -6.68
C GLY A 82 6.20 0.47 -6.73
N ARG A 83 6.59 -0.25 -7.79
CA ARG A 83 7.98 -0.70 -7.99
C ARG A 83 8.95 0.47 -8.16
N LYS A 84 8.55 1.51 -8.91
CA LYS A 84 9.41 2.66 -9.21
C LYS A 84 9.57 3.62 -8.04
N LYS A 85 8.53 3.81 -7.21
CA LYS A 85 8.53 4.87 -6.20
C LYS A 85 8.67 4.41 -4.76
N SER A 86 8.35 3.15 -4.43
CA SER A 86 8.40 2.69 -3.04
C SER A 86 9.81 2.22 -2.64
N ILE A 87 10.45 2.98 -1.76
CA ILE A 87 11.77 2.65 -1.19
C ILE A 87 11.68 1.33 -0.43
N GLY A 88 10.70 1.18 0.45
CA GLY A 88 10.53 -0.02 1.26
C GLY A 88 10.32 -1.27 0.41
N TYR A 89 9.53 -1.15 -0.67
CA TYR A 89 9.27 -2.28 -1.56
C TYR A 89 10.55 -2.72 -2.28
N ALA A 90 11.31 -1.78 -2.86
CA ALA A 90 12.58 -2.07 -3.53
C ALA A 90 13.57 -2.77 -2.60
N ILE A 91 13.68 -2.32 -1.34
CA ILE A 91 14.51 -2.98 -0.33
C ILE A 91 14.00 -4.41 -0.03
N THR A 92 12.68 -4.62 0.05
CA THR A 92 12.14 -5.97 0.29
C THR A 92 12.43 -6.95 -0.83
N GLU A 93 12.45 -6.47 -2.08
CA GLU A 93 12.81 -7.27 -3.26
C GLU A 93 14.30 -7.65 -3.20
N LYS A 94 15.18 -6.69 -2.89
CA LYS A 94 16.62 -6.96 -2.69
C LYS A 94 16.88 -7.99 -1.59
N LEU A 95 16.14 -7.91 -0.49
CA LEU A 95 16.26 -8.85 0.63
C LEU A 95 15.60 -10.22 0.37
N GLY A 96 14.82 -10.36 -0.70
CA GLY A 96 14.01 -11.54 -0.97
C GLY A 96 13.05 -11.91 0.17
N SER A 97 12.55 -10.93 0.94
CA SER A 97 11.86 -11.20 2.21
C SER A 97 10.82 -10.13 2.60
N PHE A 98 9.76 -9.97 1.81
CA PHE A 98 8.66 -9.03 2.10
C PHE A 98 8.00 -9.28 3.47
N TRP A 99 7.57 -10.51 3.74
CA TRP A 99 6.84 -10.86 4.97
C TRP A 99 7.66 -10.60 6.24
N ALA A 100 8.97 -10.82 6.19
CA ALA A 100 9.86 -10.56 7.32
C ALA A 100 9.94 -9.06 7.66
N VAL A 101 9.89 -8.18 6.65
CA VAL A 101 9.94 -6.71 6.84
C VAL A 101 8.62 -6.19 7.42
N ILE A 102 7.47 -6.68 6.95
CA ILE A 102 6.17 -6.23 7.47
C ILE A 102 5.90 -6.77 8.87
N MET A 103 6.40 -7.97 9.19
CA MET A 103 6.35 -8.53 10.55
C MET A 103 7.37 -7.90 11.50
N GLY A 104 8.23 -6.99 11.01
CA GLY A 104 9.27 -6.34 11.82
C GLY A 104 10.47 -7.22 12.16
N ARG A 105 10.57 -8.42 11.57
CA ARG A 105 11.73 -9.34 11.74
C ARG A 105 12.98 -8.83 11.02
N LYS A 106 12.81 -8.07 9.94
CA LYS A 106 13.88 -7.33 9.25
C LYS A 106 13.55 -5.84 9.28
N LYS A 107 14.40 -5.04 9.93
CA LYS A 107 14.19 -3.59 10.03
C LYS A 107 14.61 -2.91 8.73
N VAL A 108 13.69 -2.14 8.15
CA VAL A 108 13.95 -1.29 6.99
C VAL A 108 13.61 0.15 7.40
N PRO A 109 14.59 1.06 7.45
CA PRO A 109 14.35 2.46 7.76
C PRO A 109 13.54 3.10 6.63
N ASN A 110 12.66 4.04 6.97
CA ASN A 110 11.89 4.81 5.98
C ASN A 110 11.12 3.95 4.98
N LYS A 111 10.70 2.74 5.36
CA LYS A 111 10.01 1.79 4.46
C LYS A 111 8.67 2.30 3.90
N GLY A 112 8.10 3.33 4.52
CA GLY A 112 6.90 4.02 4.04
C GLY A 112 7.19 5.20 3.10
N ASN A 113 8.45 5.54 2.81
CA ASN A 113 8.75 6.70 1.99
C ASN A 113 8.66 6.38 0.50
N LEU A 114 8.26 7.41 -0.26
CA LEU A 114 8.25 7.41 -1.71
C LEU A 114 9.36 8.34 -2.22
N ALA A 115 9.98 7.98 -3.35
CA ALA A 115 10.95 8.82 -4.05
C ALA A 115 10.80 8.68 -5.58
N ASN A 116 11.63 9.40 -6.34
CA ASN A 116 11.77 9.15 -7.77
C ASN A 116 12.55 7.84 -8.02
N GLU A 117 12.48 7.32 -9.24
CA GLU A 117 13.00 5.99 -9.57
C GLU A 117 14.51 5.86 -9.34
N ASP A 118 15.29 6.87 -9.70
CA ASP A 118 16.75 6.84 -9.54
C ASP A 118 17.15 6.82 -8.06
N GLU A 119 16.44 7.60 -7.24
CA GLU A 119 16.66 7.64 -5.80
C GLU A 119 16.26 6.32 -5.12
N VAL A 120 15.15 5.70 -5.54
CA VAL A 120 14.75 4.37 -5.06
C VAL A 120 15.81 3.33 -5.35
N LYS A 121 16.33 3.29 -6.59
CA LYS A 121 17.40 2.36 -6.99
C LYS A 121 18.65 2.57 -6.15
N ARG A 122 19.10 3.82 -6.02
CA ARG A 122 20.28 4.19 -5.23
C ARG A 122 20.16 3.75 -3.77
N ILE A 123 19.02 4.02 -3.12
CA ILE A 123 18.78 3.62 -1.73
C ILE A 123 18.75 2.10 -1.58
N ALA A 124 18.05 1.40 -2.48
CA ALA A 124 17.98 -0.05 -2.44
C ALA A 124 19.36 -0.69 -2.63
N GLU A 125 20.15 -0.23 -3.58
CA GLU A 125 21.52 -0.71 -3.85
C GLU A 125 22.47 -0.47 -2.68
N ALA A 126 22.39 0.69 -2.03
CA ALA A 126 23.19 1.01 -0.85
C ALA A 126 22.73 0.28 0.43
N PHE A 127 21.52 -0.29 0.45
CA PHE A 127 21.01 -0.97 1.64
C PHE A 127 21.74 -2.29 1.89
N GLU A 128 22.61 -2.32 2.88
CA GLU A 128 23.16 -3.54 3.44
C GLU A 128 22.18 -4.05 4.51
N GLY A 129 21.63 -5.26 4.30
CA GLY A 129 20.67 -5.85 5.24
C GLY A 129 21.24 -5.97 6.64
N PRO A 130 20.40 -6.12 7.68
CA PRO A 130 20.91 -6.40 9.02
C PRO A 130 21.81 -7.65 8.96
N SER A 131 23.04 -7.53 9.49
CA SER A 131 23.93 -8.68 9.68
C SER A 131 23.17 -9.80 10.40
N LYS A 132 23.34 -11.02 9.90
CA LYS A 132 22.67 -12.22 10.40
C LYS A 132 22.71 -12.34 11.92
#